data_AF-A0A2V6HJ25-F1
#
_entry.id   AF-A0A2V6HJ25-F1
#
_cell.length_a   1.000
_cell.length_b   1.000
_cell.length_c   1.000
_cell.angle_alpha   90.00
_cell.angle_beta   90.00
_cell.angle_gamma   90.00
#
_symmetry.space_group_name_H-M   'P 1'
#
loop_
_entity.id
_entity.type
_entity.pdbx_description
1 polymer ?
#
loop_
_entity_poly.entity_id
_entity_poly.type
_entity_poly.pdbx_seq_one_letter_code
_entity_poly.pdbx_strand_id
1 'polypeptide(L)'
;GWGRGDAIYACDAKTGNCSDFHAYFIALSRSVGIPARFAIGATIPADKNEGPIEGYHCWAEFFADGRWVPVDISEAWKNPQLADYYFGHHPANRFELTKGRDLIVDPAPATGPINFLAYPLLEMDGKPVKPETSFAFRRTRA
;
A
#
# COMPACT_ATOMS: atom_id res chain seq x y z
N GLY A 1 7.52 -2.33 -11.86
CA GLY A 1 7.23 -0.90 -12.10
C GLY A 1 6.30 -0.38 -11.04
N TRP A 2 6.05 0.93 -11.04
CA TRP A 2 5.01 1.58 -10.25
C TRP A 2 3.72 1.48 -11.06
N GLY A 3 2.79 0.62 -10.65
CA GLY A 3 1.48 0.50 -11.28
C GLY A 3 0.79 1.86 -11.31
N ARG A 4 -0.11 2.05 -12.27
CA ARG A 4 -0.85 3.31 -12.41
C ARG A 4 -1.77 3.55 -11.22
N GLY A 5 -2.22 2.47 -10.57
CA GLY A 5 -3.20 2.54 -9.51
C GLY A 5 -4.52 3.13 -10.01
N ASP A 6 -4.86 2.78 -11.25
CA ASP A 6 -6.04 3.20 -11.99
C ASP A 6 -6.90 1.96 -12.24
N ALA A 7 -8.12 1.98 -11.72
CA ALA A 7 -9.03 0.86 -11.78
C ALA A 7 -9.56 0.58 -13.20
N ILE A 8 -9.71 1.60 -14.05
CA ILE A 8 -10.15 1.43 -15.44
C ILE A 8 -9.04 0.76 -16.24
N TYR A 9 -7.81 1.27 -16.10
CA TYR A 9 -6.65 0.63 -16.71
C TYR A 9 -6.49 -0.82 -16.24
N ALA A 10 -6.62 -1.08 -14.93
CA ALA A 10 -6.50 -2.43 -14.38
C ALA A 10 -7.61 -3.36 -14.91
N CYS A 11 -8.83 -2.86 -15.08
CA CYS A 11 -9.97 -3.59 -15.64
C CYS A 11 -9.71 -4.00 -17.11
N ASP A 12 -9.19 -3.07 -17.92
CA ASP A 12 -8.95 -3.29 -19.34
C ASP A 12 -7.69 -4.15 -19.58
N ALA A 13 -6.58 -3.78 -18.95
CA ALA A 13 -5.28 -4.40 -19.18
C ALA A 13 -5.14 -5.76 -18.48
N LYS A 14 -5.87 -5.98 -17.38
CA LYS A 14 -5.82 -7.21 -16.57
C LYS A 14 -4.41 -7.62 -16.14
N THR A 15 -3.51 -6.64 -16.03
CA THR A 15 -2.12 -6.79 -15.62
C THR A 15 -1.67 -5.52 -14.93
N GLY A 16 -0.66 -5.61 -14.07
CA GLY A 16 -0.18 -4.48 -13.28
C GLY A 16 0.62 -4.93 -12.06
N ASN A 17 0.85 -4.00 -11.13
CA ASN A 17 1.47 -4.32 -9.84
C ASN A 17 0.45 -4.21 -8.69
N CYS A 18 0.92 -4.33 -7.44
CA CYS A 18 0.06 -4.22 -6.25
C CYS A 18 -0.84 -2.96 -6.26
N SER A 19 -0.37 -1.81 -6.76
CA SER A 19 -1.18 -0.60 -6.85
C SER A 19 -2.38 -0.75 -7.79
N ASP A 20 -2.19 -1.41 -8.94
CA ASP A 20 -3.26 -1.63 -9.94
C ASP A 20 -4.29 -2.63 -9.44
N PHE A 21 -3.81 -3.73 -8.85
CA PHE A 21 -4.66 -4.75 -8.23
C PHE A 21 -5.58 -4.10 -7.17
N HIS A 22 -4.99 -3.42 -6.19
CA HIS A 22 -5.77 -2.84 -5.10
C HIS A 22 -6.65 -1.67 -5.57
N ALA A 23 -6.24 -0.88 -6.57
CA ALA A 23 -7.11 0.13 -7.18
C ALA A 23 -8.37 -0.51 -7.79
N TYR A 24 -8.22 -1.61 -8.52
CA TYR A 24 -9.35 -2.35 -9.07
C TYR A 24 -10.28 -2.89 -7.98
N PHE A 25 -9.73 -3.54 -6.94
CA PHE A 25 -10.51 -4.04 -5.82
C PHE A 25 -11.31 -2.91 -5.14
N ILE A 26 -10.64 -1.80 -4.81
CA ILE A 26 -11.27 -0.65 -4.14
C ILE A 26 -12.40 -0.08 -5.00
N ALA A 27 -12.19 0.06 -6.31
CA ALA A 27 -13.22 0.56 -7.22
C ALA A 27 -14.42 -0.40 -7.30
N LEU A 28 -14.17 -1.70 -7.38
CA LEU A 28 -15.23 -2.72 -7.40
C LEU A 28 -16.02 -2.75 -6.09
N SER A 29 -15.36 -2.68 -4.93
CA SER A 29 -16.05 -2.60 -3.64
C SER A 29 -16.93 -1.34 -3.56
N ARG A 30 -16.39 -0.19 -3.98
CA ARG A 30 -17.11 1.08 -3.95
C ARG A 30 -18.28 1.11 -4.92
N SER A 31 -18.21 0.42 -6.07
CA SER A 31 -19.30 0.37 -7.05
C SER A 31 -20.54 -0.36 -6.51
N VAL A 32 -20.37 -1.24 -5.53
CA VAL A 32 -21.46 -1.94 -4.82
C VAL A 32 -21.73 -1.35 -3.43
N GLY A 33 -21.25 -0.14 -3.15
CA GLY A 33 -21.54 0.59 -1.90
C GLY A 33 -20.73 0.16 -0.68
N ILE A 34 -19.71 -0.68 -0.85
CA ILE A 34 -18.81 -1.09 0.24
C ILE A 34 -17.69 -0.06 0.37
N PRO A 35 -17.54 0.63 1.52
CA PRO A 35 -16.40 1.51 1.73
C PRO A 35 -15.10 0.72 1.65
N ALA A 36 -14.18 1.17 0.82
CA ALA A 36 -12.84 0.59 0.69
C ALA A 36 -11.79 1.68 0.57
N ARG A 37 -10.57 1.42 1.04
CA ARG A 37 -9.46 2.38 1.01
C ARG A 37 -8.13 1.70 0.75
N PHE A 38 -7.18 2.49 0.27
CA PHE A 38 -5.81 2.12 0.00
C PHE A 38 -4.98 2.17 1.29
N ALA A 39 -3.97 1.32 1.40
CA ALA A 39 -2.93 1.44 2.41
C ALA A 39 -1.60 0.99 1.81
N ILE A 40 -0.50 1.60 2.26
CA ILE A 40 0.83 1.35 1.74
C ILE A 40 1.85 1.37 2.86
N GLY A 41 2.88 0.56 2.70
CA GLY A 41 3.94 0.44 3.68
C GLY A 41 5.04 -0.48 3.21
N ALA A 42 5.57 -1.25 4.14
CA ALA A 42 6.68 -2.16 3.94
C ALA A 42 6.31 -3.59 4.37
N THR A 43 6.95 -4.56 3.74
CA THR A 43 6.91 -5.96 4.14
C THR A 43 8.23 -6.33 4.81
N ILE A 44 8.18 -6.67 6.09
CA ILE A 44 9.34 -7.17 6.82
C ILE A 44 9.58 -8.64 6.41
N PRO A 45 10.79 -9.02 5.96
CA PRO A 45 11.08 -10.42 5.65
C PRO A 45 10.88 -11.33 6.88
N ALA A 46 10.07 -12.38 6.71
CA ALA A 46 9.73 -13.29 7.80
C ALA A 46 10.90 -14.22 8.18
N ASP A 47 11.76 -14.51 7.21
CA ASP A 47 12.91 -15.43 7.26
C ASP A 47 14.20 -14.76 7.75
N LYS A 48 14.17 -13.46 8.08
CA LYS A 48 15.34 -12.70 8.50
C LYS A 48 15.12 -11.99 9.84
N ASN A 49 16.22 -11.82 10.57
CA ASN A 49 16.24 -11.11 11.86
C ASN A 49 16.68 -9.65 11.74
N GLU A 50 17.39 -9.29 10.68
CA GLU A 50 17.73 -7.92 10.35
C GLU A 50 18.03 -7.77 8.85
N GLY A 51 18.10 -6.52 8.40
CA GLY A 51 18.56 -6.20 7.05
C GLY A 51 17.78 -5.04 6.42
N PRO A 52 18.15 -4.68 5.19
CA PRO A 52 17.40 -3.69 4.43
C PRO A 52 16.01 -4.21 4.07
N ILE A 53 15.05 -3.30 4.02
CA ILE A 53 13.73 -3.50 3.44
C ILE A 53 13.74 -2.87 2.06
N GLU A 54 13.59 -3.70 1.04
CA GLU A 54 13.60 -3.26 -0.34
C GLU A 54 12.18 -2.95 -0.81
N GLY A 55 11.97 -1.70 -1.24
CA GLY A 55 10.71 -1.29 -1.84
C GLY A 55 9.58 -1.05 -0.82
N TYR A 56 8.40 -0.88 -1.39
CA TYR A 56 7.14 -0.72 -0.67
C TYR A 56 6.20 -1.85 -1.08
N HIS A 57 5.17 -2.06 -0.29
CA HIS A 57 4.04 -2.90 -0.63
C HIS A 57 2.75 -2.19 -0.27
N CYS A 58 1.71 -2.38 -1.07
CA CYS A 58 0.39 -1.81 -0.79
C CYS A 58 -0.67 -2.90 -0.74
N TRP A 59 -1.76 -2.57 -0.08
CA TRP A 59 -2.93 -3.41 0.10
C TRP A 59 -4.19 -2.54 0.14
N ALA A 60 -5.34 -3.20 0.26
CA ALA A 60 -6.61 -2.52 0.48
C ALA A 60 -7.19 -2.90 1.83
N GLU A 61 -8.14 -2.09 2.30
CA GLU A 61 -9.03 -2.43 3.39
C GLU A 61 -10.46 -2.12 2.95
N PHE A 62 -11.42 -2.96 3.30
CA PHE A 62 -12.85 -2.70 3.09
C PHE A 62 -13.59 -2.72 4.42
N PHE A 63 -14.71 -2.00 4.51
CA PHE A 63 -15.49 -1.90 5.74
C PHE A 63 -16.61 -2.92 5.75
N ALA A 64 -16.56 -3.86 6.69
CA ALA A 64 -17.56 -4.89 6.90
C ALA A 64 -17.72 -5.16 8.39
N ASP A 65 -18.95 -5.46 8.84
CA ASP A 65 -19.26 -5.78 10.23
C ASP A 65 -18.72 -4.77 11.25
N GLY A 66 -18.79 -3.48 10.92
CA GLY A 66 -18.37 -2.39 11.80
C GLY A 66 -16.85 -2.20 11.92
N ARG A 67 -16.04 -2.88 11.10
CA ARG A 67 -14.58 -2.77 11.12
C ARG A 67 -13.94 -2.68 9.74
N TRP A 68 -12.72 -2.17 9.70
CA TRP A 68 -11.87 -2.25 8.52
C TRP A 68 -11.24 -3.64 8.45
N VAL A 69 -11.48 -4.33 7.34
CA VAL A 69 -11.02 -5.68 7.04
C VAL A 69 -9.93 -5.59 5.98
N PRO A 70 -8.71 -6.08 6.27
CA PRO A 70 -7.60 -6.00 5.32
C PRO A 70 -7.76 -6.99 4.17
N VAL A 71 -7.26 -6.62 3.00
CA VAL A 71 -7.21 -7.51 1.84
C VAL A 71 -5.99 -7.24 0.96
N ASP A 72 -5.28 -8.31 0.60
CA ASP A 72 -4.09 -8.24 -0.27
C ASP A 72 -4.24 -9.19 -1.47
N ILE A 73 -5.02 -8.74 -2.47
CA ILE A 73 -5.27 -9.55 -3.66
C ILE A 73 -4.04 -9.71 -4.56
N SER A 74 -3.03 -8.87 -4.38
CA SER A 74 -1.77 -9.00 -5.13
C SER A 74 -0.92 -10.17 -4.63
N GLU A 75 -0.87 -10.38 -3.31
CA GLU A 75 -0.19 -11.55 -2.72
C GLU A 75 -1.02 -12.82 -2.84
N ALA A 76 -2.36 -12.72 -2.77
CA ALA A 76 -3.26 -13.82 -3.08
C ALA A 76 -3.05 -14.34 -4.52
N TRP A 77 -2.85 -13.44 -5.49
CA TRP A 77 -2.55 -13.83 -6.87
C TRP A 77 -1.19 -14.54 -7.00
N LYS A 78 -0.16 -14.07 -6.29
CA LYS A 78 1.16 -14.72 -6.26
C LYS A 78 1.14 -16.07 -5.55
N ASN A 79 0.31 -16.21 -4.52
CA ASN A 79 0.19 -17.41 -3.69
C ASN A 79 -1.28 -17.84 -3.58
N PRO A 80 -1.87 -18.45 -4.64
CA PRO A 80 -3.30 -18.75 -4.69
C PRO A 80 -3.81 -19.63 -3.54
N GLN A 81 -2.94 -20.46 -2.95
CA GLN A 81 -3.27 -21.31 -1.80
C GLN A 81 -3.56 -20.51 -0.53
N LEU A 82 -3.14 -19.23 -0.48
CA LEU A 82 -3.36 -18.31 0.63
C LEU A 82 -4.42 -17.26 0.31
N ALA A 83 -5.20 -17.41 -0.77
CA ALA A 83 -6.19 -16.42 -1.17
C ALA A 83 -7.21 -16.11 -0.06
N ASP A 84 -7.75 -17.14 0.57
CA ASP A 84 -8.70 -17.00 1.69
C ASP A 84 -8.04 -16.34 2.93
N TYR A 85 -6.74 -16.57 3.12
CA TYR A 85 -6.00 -15.92 4.20
C TYR A 85 -5.87 -14.42 3.94
N TYR A 86 -5.41 -14.03 2.75
CA TYR A 86 -5.23 -12.64 2.37
C TYR A 86 -6.55 -11.88 2.19
N PHE A 87 -7.70 -12.56 2.17
CA PHE A 87 -9.02 -11.94 2.27
C PHE A 87 -9.46 -11.87 3.74
N GLY A 88 -9.02 -10.82 4.43
CA GLY A 88 -9.37 -10.57 5.84
C GLY A 88 -8.20 -10.63 6.81
N HIS A 89 -7.00 -11.00 6.35
CA HIS A 89 -5.81 -11.00 7.19
C HIS A 89 -4.62 -10.32 6.52
N HIS A 90 -3.86 -9.62 7.35
CA HIS A 90 -2.47 -9.32 7.06
C HIS A 90 -1.56 -10.29 7.79
N PRO A 91 -0.49 -10.76 7.13
CA PRO A 91 0.60 -11.38 7.86
C PRO A 91 1.20 -10.38 8.86
N ALA A 92 1.73 -10.88 9.97
CA ALA A 92 2.27 -10.06 11.07
C ALA A 92 3.50 -9.20 10.68
N ASN A 93 3.93 -9.28 9.42
CA ASN A 93 5.10 -8.60 8.88
C ASN A 93 4.75 -7.40 8.00
N ARG A 94 3.54 -6.85 8.11
CA ARG A 94 3.15 -5.59 7.45
C ARG A 94 3.44 -4.41 8.36
N PHE A 95 4.19 -3.45 7.85
CA PHE A 95 4.42 -2.16 8.49
C PHE A 95 3.74 -1.07 7.67
N GLU A 96 2.59 -0.57 8.13
CA GLU A 96 1.83 0.48 7.46
C GLU A 96 2.55 1.84 7.61
N LEU A 97 2.72 2.56 6.51
CA LEU A 97 3.27 3.92 6.50
C LEU A 97 2.15 4.95 6.35
N THR A 98 1.31 4.78 5.34
CA THR A 98 0.16 5.67 5.11
C THR A 98 -1.08 4.92 4.67
N LYS A 99 -2.21 5.60 4.87
CA LYS A 99 -3.56 5.09 4.69
C LYS A 99 -4.41 6.11 3.96
N GLY A 100 -5.21 5.62 3.04
CA GLY A 100 -5.95 6.44 2.09
C GLY A 100 -5.09 6.91 0.93
N ARG A 101 -5.72 7.71 0.08
CA ARG A 101 -5.07 8.50 -0.96
C ARG A 101 -5.38 9.98 -0.73
N ASP A 102 -4.58 10.85 -1.34
CA ASP A 102 -4.74 12.31 -1.26
C ASP A 102 -4.65 12.81 0.19
N LEU A 103 -3.52 12.49 0.82
CA LEU A 103 -3.21 12.79 2.21
C LEU A 103 -3.24 14.30 2.44
N ILE A 104 -3.91 14.68 3.53
CA ILE A 104 -3.98 16.05 4.03
C ILE A 104 -2.97 16.18 5.16
N VAL A 105 -2.02 17.08 4.99
CA VAL A 105 -0.99 17.40 5.98
C VAL A 105 -0.96 18.90 6.21
N ASP A 106 -0.55 19.32 7.42
CA ASP A 106 -0.39 20.72 7.79
C ASP A 106 1.03 20.95 8.33
N PRO A 107 1.86 21.77 7.67
CA PRO A 107 1.57 22.52 6.44
C PRO A 107 1.47 21.62 5.21
N ALA A 108 0.65 22.02 4.24
CA ALA A 108 0.61 21.37 2.93
C ALA A 108 1.91 21.65 2.14
N PRO A 109 2.45 20.67 1.39
CA PRO A 109 3.64 20.88 0.58
C PRO A 109 3.34 21.82 -0.59
N ALA A 110 4.36 22.59 -1.01
CA ALA A 110 4.24 23.56 -2.09
C ALA A 110 3.97 22.88 -3.45
N THR A 111 4.37 21.63 -3.60
CA THR A 111 4.21 20.83 -4.82
C THR A 111 2.80 20.27 -5.04
N GLY A 112 1.88 20.48 -4.09
CA GLY A 112 0.47 20.08 -4.22
C GLY A 112 0.12 18.80 -3.45
N PRO A 113 -1.02 18.16 -3.79
CA PRO A 113 -1.56 17.07 -2.96
C PRO A 113 -0.65 15.83 -2.93
N ILE A 114 -0.58 15.19 -1.76
CA ILE A 114 0.21 13.98 -1.56
C ILE A 114 -0.66 12.76 -1.81
N ASN A 115 -0.44 12.02 -2.89
CA ASN A 115 -1.26 10.82 -3.15
C ASN A 115 -1.08 9.76 -2.04
N PHE A 116 0.16 9.43 -1.67
CA PHE A 116 0.50 8.54 -0.55
C PHE A 116 1.97 8.74 -0.16
N LEU A 117 2.40 8.24 1.00
CA LEU A 117 3.81 8.23 1.39
C LEU A 117 4.27 6.81 1.70
N ALA A 118 5.11 6.27 0.81
CA ALA A 118 5.95 5.11 1.07
C ALA A 118 7.42 5.49 1.29
N TYR A 119 7.78 6.72 0.92
CA TYR A 119 9.08 7.34 1.09
C TYR A 119 8.92 8.78 1.60
N PRO A 120 9.96 9.39 2.17
CA PRO A 120 9.93 10.78 2.60
C PRO A 120 9.57 11.74 1.47
N LEU A 121 8.79 12.76 1.80
CA LEU A 121 8.61 13.95 0.99
C LEU A 121 9.57 15.03 1.51
N LEU A 122 10.45 15.51 0.65
CA LEU A 122 11.41 16.57 0.96
C LEU A 122 11.24 17.71 -0.04
N GLU A 123 11.06 18.93 0.46
CA GLU A 123 11.05 20.15 -0.33
C GLU A 123 12.16 21.10 0.13
N MET A 124 12.88 21.68 -0.82
CA MET A 124 13.85 22.74 -0.60
C MET A 124 13.53 23.87 -1.58
N ASP A 125 13.37 25.08 -1.06
CA ASP A 125 13.00 26.27 -1.85
C ASP A 125 11.73 26.05 -2.71
N GLY A 126 10.75 25.35 -2.16
CA GLY A 126 9.47 25.04 -2.84
C GLY A 126 9.58 24.03 -3.98
N LYS A 127 10.71 23.31 -4.10
CA LYS A 127 10.93 22.27 -5.11
C LYS A 127 11.10 20.89 -4.47
N PRO A 128 10.56 19.83 -5.09
CA PRO A 128 10.74 18.48 -4.58
C PRO A 128 12.19 18.04 -4.77
N VAL A 129 12.80 17.56 -3.71
CA VAL A 129 14.14 16.98 -3.71
C VAL A 129 14.01 15.49 -3.44
N LYS A 130 14.70 14.67 -4.22
CA LYS A 130 14.75 13.21 -3.98
C LYS A 130 15.88 12.91 -3.00
N PRO A 131 15.60 12.58 -1.73
CA PRO A 131 16.64 12.17 -0.80
C PRO A 131 17.11 10.75 -1.11
N GLU A 132 18.34 10.44 -0.71
CA GLU A 132 18.74 9.05 -0.50
C GLU A 132 17.93 8.47 0.66
N THR A 133 17.38 7.28 0.46
CA THR A 133 16.49 6.64 1.44
C THR A 133 16.96 5.21 1.69
N SER A 134 17.02 4.85 2.96
CA SER A 134 17.19 3.47 3.39
C SER A 134 16.14 3.17 4.44
N PHE A 135 15.59 1.96 4.35
CA PHE A 135 14.70 1.42 5.36
C PHE A 135 15.24 0.06 5.74
N ALA A 136 15.33 -0.21 7.04
CA ALA A 136 15.91 -1.43 7.56
C ALA A 136 15.19 -1.83 8.85
N PHE A 137 15.28 -3.11 9.18
CA PHE A 137 14.72 -3.64 10.41
C PHE A 137 15.75 -4.46 11.17
N ARG A 138 15.51 -4.58 12.46
CA ARG A 138 16.20 -5.51 13.37
C ARG A 138 15.19 -6.01 14.41
N ARG A 139 15.08 -7.31 14.57
CA ARG A 139 14.27 -7.93 15.63
C ARG A 139 15.00 -7.79 16.96
N THR A 140 14.35 -7.22 17.96
CA THR A 140 14.96 -6.98 19.27
C THR A 140 14.83 -8.17 20.22
N ARG A 141 13.96 -9.14 19.90
CA ARG A 141 13.76 -10.40 20.63
C ARG A 141 13.36 -11.49 19.63
N ALA A 142 13.87 -12.71 19.84
CA ALA A 142 13.53 -13.91 19.07
C ALA A 142 12.41 -14.68 19.77
#